data_AF-A0A5S9ILN3-F1
#
_entry.id   AF-A0A5S9ILN3-F1
#
_cell.length_a   1.000
_cell.length_b   1.000
_cell.length_c   1.000
_cell.angle_alpha   90.00
_cell.angle_beta   90.00
_cell.angle_gamma   90.00
#
_symmetry.space_group_name_H-M   'P 1'
#
loop_
_entity.id
_entity.type
_entity.pdbx_description
1 polymer ?
#
loop_
_entity_poly.entity_id
_entity_poly.type
_entity_poly.pdbx_seq_one_letter_code
_entity_poly.pdbx_strand_id
1 'polypeptide(L)' 'MSIEQKAKITFGMCDSIRELSRAGIKDRHPEYSKEQIDLALIKLTVGQELFAKAYPNIEIEV' A
#
# COMPACT_ATOMS: atom_id res chain seq x y z
N MET A 1 -25.52 15.64 -2.50
CA MET A 1 -24.74 14.39 -2.45
C MET A 1 -24.84 13.82 -1.03
N SER A 2 -25.35 12.60 -0.88
CA SER A 2 -25.52 11.93 0.42
C SER A 2 -24.18 11.53 1.05
N ILE A 3 -24.18 11.20 2.34
CA ILE A 3 -22.98 10.68 3.04
C ILE A 3 -22.50 9.37 2.40
N GLU A 4 -23.42 8.48 2.04
CA GLU A 4 -23.11 7.22 1.35
C GLU A 4 -22.40 7.46 0.01
N GLN A 5 -22.91 8.40 -0.80
CA GLN A 5 -22.28 8.76 -2.07
C GLN A 5 -20.87 9.32 -1.87
N LYS A 6 -20.69 10.18 -0.86
CA LYS A 6 -19.36 10.71 -0.52
C LYS A 6 -18.41 9.59 -0.08
N ALA A 7 -18.86 8.68 0.79
CA ALA A 7 -18.05 7.56 1.25
C ALA A 7 -17.60 6.66 0.09
N LYS A 8 -18.50 6.35 -0.85
CA LYS A 8 -18.18 5.53 -2.02
C LYS A 8 -17.09 6.17 -2.90
N ILE A 9 -17.17 7.48 -3.13
CA ILE A 9 -16.15 8.21 -3.88
C ILE A 9 -14.81 8.16 -3.13
N THR A 10 -14.81 8.47 -1.83
CA THR A 10 -13.59 8.46 -1.02
C THR A 10 -12.93 7.09 -1.00
N PHE A 11 -13.68 6.00 -0.81
CA PHE A 11 -13.12 4.65 -0.83
C PHE A 11 -12.56 4.28 -2.21
N GLY A 12 -13.25 4.62 -3.29
CA GLY A 12 -12.72 4.41 -4.64
C GLY A 12 -11.43 5.18 -4.92
N MET A 13 -11.28 6.39 -4.37
CA MET A 13 -10.03 7.15 -4.46
C MET A 13 -8.91 6.47 -3.67
N CYS A 14 -9.19 5.99 -2.46
CA CYS A 14 -8.22 5.24 -1.66
C CYS A 14 -7.74 3.97 -2.39
N ASP A 15 -8.65 3.25 -3.03
CA ASP A 15 -8.30 2.06 -3.81
C ASP A 15 -7.43 2.42 -5.03
N SER A 16 -7.78 3.50 -5.72
CA SER A 16 -6.99 4.01 -6.85
C SER A 16 -5.56 4.38 -6.44
N ILE A 17 -5.37 5.01 -5.28
CA ILE A 17 -4.04 5.35 -4.74
C ILE A 17 -3.24 4.08 -4.42
N ARG A 18 -3.89 3.04 -3.89
CA ARG A 18 -3.24 1.76 -3.60
C ARG A 18 -2.78 1.07 -4.88
N GLU A 19 -3.62 1.01 -5.91
CA GLU A 19 -3.24 0.41 -7.19
C GLU A 19 -2.10 1.16 -7.87
N LEU A 20 -2.15 2.51 -7.87
CA LEU A 20 -1.06 3.32 -8.42
C LEU A 20 0.25 3.10 -7.64
N SER A 21 0.16 3.02 -6.31
CA SER A 21 1.32 2.74 -5.46
C SER A 21 1.91 1.35 -5.74
N ARG A 22 1.08 0.31 -5.90
CA ARG A 22 1.55 -1.03 -6.30
C ARG A 22 2.25 -1.02 -7.65
N ALA A 23 1.69 -0.32 -8.63
CA ALA A 23 2.30 -0.19 -9.94
C ALA A 23 3.68 0.48 -9.84
N GLY A 24 3.80 1.55 -9.05
CA GLY A 24 5.07 2.24 -8.81
C GLY A 24 6.10 1.37 -8.07
N ILE A 25 5.68 0.59 -7.06
CA ILE A 25 6.57 -0.35 -6.37
C ILE A 25 7.07 -1.43 -7.34
N LYS A 26 6.17 -2.01 -8.14
CA LYS A 26 6.52 -3.03 -9.14
C LYS A 26 7.48 -2.50 -10.21
N ASP A 27 7.31 -1.24 -10.62
CA ASP A 27 8.19 -0.60 -11.59
C ASP A 27 9.61 -0.40 -11.04
N ARG A 28 9.74 0.00 -9.77
CA ARG A 28 11.03 0.15 -9.08
C ARG A 28 11.68 -1.19 -8.70
N HIS A 29 10.86 -2.19 -8.38
CA HIS A 29 11.28 -3.53 -7.96
C HIS A 29 10.60 -4.62 -8.80
N PRO A 30 11.02 -4.81 -10.07
CA PRO A 30 10.43 -5.82 -10.95
C PRO A 30 10.58 -7.26 -10.45
N GLU A 31 11.55 -7.50 -9.56
CA GLU A 31 11.84 -8.78 -8.92
C GLU A 31 10.89 -9.13 -7.77
N TYR A 32 10.11 -8.16 -7.27
CA TYR A 32 9.22 -8.41 -6.14
C TYR A 32 8.06 -9.34 -6.51
N SER A 33 7.82 -10.32 -5.64
CA SER A 33 6.58 -11.09 -5.65
C SER A 33 5.38 -10.21 -5.32
N LYS A 34 4.18 -10.74 -5.55
CA LYS A 34 2.94 -10.05 -5.15
C LYS A 34 2.92 -9.76 -3.64
N GLU A 35 3.31 -10.72 -2.82
CA GLU A 35 3.37 -10.55 -1.36
C GLU A 35 4.38 -9.45 -0.98
N GLN A 36 5.53 -9.38 -1.66
CA GLN A 36 6.52 -8.33 -1.42
C GLN A 36 5.96 -6.95 -1.80
N ILE A 37 5.28 -6.82 -2.95
CA ILE A 37 4.63 -5.56 -3.33
C ILE A 37 3.62 -5.11 -2.27
N ASP A 38 2.80 -6.04 -1.76
CA ASP A 38 1.80 -5.72 -0.74
C ASP A 38 2.46 -5.32 0.59
N LEU A 39 3.54 -5.99 1.02
CA LEU A 39 4.30 -5.63 2.22
C LEU A 39 4.97 -4.25 2.09
N ALA A 40 5.56 -3.95 0.94
CA ALA A 40 6.14 -2.64 0.64
C ALA A 40 5.07 -1.53 0.67
N LEU A 41 3.88 -1.81 0.11
CA LEU A 41 2.74 -0.88 0.17
C LEU A 41 2.28 -0.63 1.62
N ILE A 42 2.21 -1.69 2.44
CA ILE A 42 1.86 -1.56 3.87
C ILE A 42 2.91 -0.70 4.58
N LYS A 43 4.21 -0.99 4.38
CA LYS A 43 5.32 -0.22 4.96
C LYS A 43 5.26 1.26 4.56
N LEU A 44 4.99 1.55 3.29
CA LEU A 44 4.81 2.93 2.80
C LEU A 44 3.63 3.64 3.48
N THR A 45 2.54 2.91 3.73
CA THR A 45 1.30 3.48 4.27
C THR A 45 1.38 3.76 5.76
N VAL A 46 1.93 2.84 6.56
CA VAL A 46 1.96 2.95 8.03
C VAL A 46 3.28 3.49 8.57
N GLY A 47 4.33 3.53 7.74
CA GLY A 47 5.67 3.93 8.13
C GLY A 47 6.47 2.81 8.81
N GLN A 48 7.79 3.01 8.89
CA GLN A 48 8.73 1.99 9.36
C GLN A 48 8.47 1.52 10.81
N GLU A 49 8.12 2.43 11.73
CA GLU A 49 7.94 2.08 13.14
C GLU A 49 6.76 1.10 13.34
N LEU A 50 5.60 1.40 12.76
CA LEU A 50 4.42 0.54 12.85
C LEU A 50 4.61 -0.75 12.04
N PHE A 51 5.28 -0.67 10.90
CA PHE A 51 5.59 -1.85 10.10
C PHE A 51 6.48 -2.83 10.88
N ALA A 52 7.55 -2.36 11.51
CA ALA A 52 8.46 -3.20 12.28
C ALA A 52 7.79 -3.85 13.50
N LYS A 53 6.80 -3.19 14.11
CA LYS A 53 6.00 -3.77 15.21
C LYS A 53 5.10 -4.91 14.73
N ALA A 54 4.54 -4.82 13.53
CA ALA A 54 3.65 -5.84 12.96
C ALA A 54 4.40 -6.97 12.23
N TYR A 55 5.56 -6.66 11.63
CA TYR A 55 6.37 -7.54 10.79
C TYR A 55 7.85 -7.52 11.21
N PRO A 56 8.20 -7.98 12.42
CA PRO A 56 9.52 -7.77 13.03
C PRO A 56 10.70 -8.44 12.32
N ASN A 57 10.45 -9.42 11.44
CA ASN A 57 11.49 -10.17 10.71
C ASN A 57 11.42 -10.00 9.20
N ILE A 58 10.70 -8.97 8.73
CA ILE A 58 10.57 -8.67 7.30
C ILE A 58 11.34 -7.39 7.02
N GLU A 59 12.39 -7.51 6.21
CA GLU A 59 13.09 -6.38 5.63
C GLU A 59 12.67 -6.25 4.16
N ILE A 60 12.06 -5.10 3.84
CA ILE A 60 11.60 -4.80 2.50
C ILE A 60 11.80 -3.30 2.21
N GLU A 61 12.24 -2.98 1.00
CA GLU A 61 12.42 -1.62 0.52
C GLU A 61 11.17 -1.16 -0.25
N VAL A 62 11.02 0.15 -0.48
CA VAL A 62 9.81 0.77 -1.04
C VAL A 62 10.18 1.68 -2.21
#